data_AF-A0AAD6T4M5-F1
#
_entry.id   AF-A0AAD6T4M5-F1
#
_cell.length_a   1.000
_cell.length_b   1.000
_cell.length_c   1.000
_cell.angle_alpha   90.00
_cell.angle_beta   90.00
_cell.angle_gamma   90.00
#
_symmetry.space_group_name_H-M   'P 1'
#
loop_
_entity.id
_entity.type
_entity.pdbx_description
1 polymer ?
#
loop_
_entity_poly.entity_id
_entity_poly.type
_entity_poly.pdbx_seq_one_letter_code
_entity_poly.pdbx_strand_id
1 'polypeptide(L)'
;MSLATFNCLAVLENPRVPDDSKRKTFIVDAQIYLNGSLPALVACLKWYNAEDFVFPDVPGTYSLWIQAANMMDAVVHYSTSLETKDYQFAGDILDLIYLGPPEDVSPFHRAIAHICGPVSKPNEHDGTFEIKAEQYISALKVPGTIQFKVVIPNIPRYSKRKPVPAANSRALITGRITDVECVLDAEEKPLSVKHFVLEMDSVVFLGSGKGAGPVETPVMKPVFKTEGGTPSRLKFNFTKQLQTLM
;
A
#
# COMPACT_ATOMS: atom_id res chain seq x y z
N MET A 1 -3.91 16.34 -3.61
CA MET A 1 -3.31 15.12 -4.19
C MET A 1 -3.44 13.97 -3.21
N SER A 2 -4.25 12.96 -3.54
CA SER A 2 -4.35 11.70 -2.81
C SER A 2 -3.59 10.60 -3.54
N LEU A 3 -3.19 9.57 -2.80
CA LEU A 3 -2.46 8.41 -3.31
C LEU A 3 -2.69 7.23 -2.37
N ALA A 4 -2.72 6.01 -2.91
CA ALA A 4 -2.67 4.77 -2.16
C ALA A 4 -1.81 3.76 -2.92
N THR A 5 -0.71 3.35 -2.30
CA THR A 5 0.16 2.30 -2.84
C THR A 5 0.37 1.19 -1.82
N PHE A 6 0.55 -0.05 -2.29
CA PHE A 6 0.89 -1.21 -1.46
C PHE A 6 2.27 -1.75 -1.82
N ASN A 7 3.01 -2.17 -0.80
CA ASN A 7 4.18 -3.01 -0.89
C ASN A 7 3.82 -4.35 -0.28
N CYS A 8 3.81 -5.41 -1.08
CA CYS A 8 3.32 -6.71 -0.63
C CYS A 8 4.03 -7.86 -1.33
N LEU A 9 3.97 -9.04 -0.70
CA LEU A 9 4.19 -10.30 -1.38
C LEU A 9 2.87 -10.77 -1.99
N ALA A 10 2.92 -11.25 -3.22
CA ALA A 10 1.77 -11.81 -3.90
C ALA A 10 2.16 -13.05 -4.70
N VAL A 11 1.23 -13.99 -4.80
CA VAL A 11 1.30 -15.04 -5.82
C VAL A 11 0.64 -14.50 -7.08
N LEU A 12 1.38 -14.44 -8.18
CA LEU A 12 0.84 -14.01 -9.47
C LEU A 12 0.49 -15.21 -10.33
N GLU A 13 -0.68 -15.12 -10.95
CA GLU A 13 -1.27 -16.17 -11.78
C GLU A 13 -1.82 -15.59 -13.09
N ASN A 14 -1.97 -16.48 -14.08
CA ASN A 14 -2.66 -16.21 -15.34
C ASN A 14 -2.23 -14.91 -16.05
N PRO A 15 -0.92 -14.73 -16.36
CA PRO A 15 -0.49 -13.57 -17.13
C PRO A 15 -1.13 -13.57 -18.51
N ARG A 16 -1.84 -12.49 -18.84
CA ARG A 16 -2.54 -12.33 -20.12
C ARG A 16 -2.13 -11.04 -20.81
N VAL A 17 -2.07 -11.08 -22.14
CA VAL A 17 -1.88 -9.89 -22.98
C VAL A 17 -3.27 -9.40 -23.42
N PRO A 18 -3.71 -8.20 -23.02
CA PRO A 18 -5.07 -7.72 -23.29
C PRO A 18 -5.32 -7.33 -24.75
N ASP A 19 -4.25 -7.03 -25.48
CA ASP A 19 -4.28 -6.47 -26.82
C ASP A 19 -2.99 -6.88 -27.55
N ASP A 20 -3.12 -7.62 -28.65
CA ASP A 20 -2.00 -8.13 -29.44
C ASP A 20 -1.09 -7.02 -30.00
N SER A 21 -1.60 -5.78 -30.09
CA SER A 21 -0.81 -4.60 -30.46
C SER A 21 0.03 -4.05 -29.30
N LYS A 22 -0.28 -4.42 -28.05
CA LYS A 22 0.38 -3.98 -26.81
C LYS A 22 0.99 -5.16 -26.07
N ARG A 23 1.82 -5.95 -26.77
CA ARG A 23 2.44 -7.19 -26.25
C ARG A 23 3.26 -7.04 -24.97
N LYS A 24 3.71 -5.82 -24.64
CA LYS A 24 4.43 -5.53 -23.38
C LYS A 24 3.49 -5.23 -22.20
N THR A 25 2.19 -5.18 -22.38
CA THR A 25 1.23 -4.97 -21.29
C THR A 25 0.66 -6.30 -20.86
N PHE A 26 0.72 -6.58 -19.56
CA PHE A 26 0.17 -7.78 -18.95
C PHE A 26 -0.96 -7.43 -17.99
N ILE A 27 -1.94 -8.32 -17.89
CA ILE A 27 -2.93 -8.34 -16.81
C ILE A 27 -2.82 -9.68 -16.12
N VAL A 28 -2.58 -9.65 -14.82
CA VAL A 28 -2.36 -10.81 -13.95
C VAL A 28 -3.39 -10.83 -12.84
N ASP A 29 -3.72 -12.04 -12.37
CA ASP A 29 -4.45 -12.24 -11.13
C ASP A 29 -3.42 -12.29 -10.00
N ALA A 30 -3.64 -11.55 -8.93
CA ALA A 30 -2.73 -11.51 -7.79
C ALA A 30 -3.43 -11.93 -6.51
N GLN A 31 -2.85 -12.89 -5.80
CA GLN A 31 -3.29 -13.33 -4.49
C GLN A 31 -2.37 -12.77 -3.41
N ILE A 32 -2.91 -11.96 -2.49
CA ILE A 32 -2.18 -11.27 -1.43
C ILE A 32 -2.67 -11.76 -0.07
N TYR A 33 -1.78 -12.40 0.69
CA TYR A 33 -2.11 -13.00 1.97
C TYR A 33 -1.79 -12.03 3.13
N LEU A 34 -2.82 -11.50 3.78
CA LEU A 34 -2.63 -10.50 4.85
C LEU A 34 -2.06 -11.13 6.13
N ASN A 35 -2.65 -12.22 6.57
CA ASN A 35 -2.19 -13.04 7.68
C ASN A 35 -2.70 -14.46 7.40
N GLY A 36 -1.98 -15.51 7.82
CA GLY A 36 -2.32 -16.90 7.48
C GLY A 36 -3.70 -17.40 7.96
N SER A 37 -4.47 -16.57 8.65
CA SER A 37 -5.84 -16.85 9.09
C SER A 37 -6.92 -16.24 8.20
N LEU A 38 -6.60 -15.26 7.35
CA LEU A 38 -7.56 -14.61 6.46
C LEU A 38 -7.47 -15.18 5.04
N PRO A 39 -8.59 -15.20 4.30
CA PRO A 39 -8.55 -15.44 2.86
C PRO A 39 -7.59 -14.47 2.16
N ALA A 40 -6.96 -14.95 1.09
CA ALA A 40 -6.15 -14.07 0.24
C ALA A 40 -7.04 -13.00 -0.38
N LEU A 41 -6.52 -11.77 -0.48
CA LEU A 41 -7.10 -10.77 -1.35
C LEU A 41 -6.75 -11.12 -2.80
N VAL A 42 -7.74 -11.04 -3.66
CA VAL A 42 -7.63 -11.23 -5.10
C VAL A 42 -7.68 -9.86 -5.77
N ALA A 43 -6.67 -9.58 -6.57
CA ALA A 43 -6.54 -8.31 -7.29
C ALA A 43 -6.31 -8.52 -8.79
N CYS A 44 -6.92 -7.64 -9.60
CA CYS A 44 -6.67 -7.55 -11.03
C CYS A 44 -5.58 -6.51 -11.27
N LEU A 45 -4.36 -6.96 -11.57
CA LEU A 45 -3.22 -6.06 -11.69
C LEU A 45 -2.75 -5.94 -13.13
N LYS A 46 -2.50 -4.71 -13.55
CA LYS A 46 -1.93 -4.39 -14.85
C LYS A 46 -0.46 -4.03 -14.71
N TRP A 47 0.37 -4.50 -15.63
CA TRP A 47 1.80 -4.26 -15.61
C TRP A 47 2.34 -3.96 -17.00
N TYR A 48 3.31 -3.05 -17.08
CA TYR A 48 4.06 -2.78 -18.30
C TYR A 48 5.45 -3.41 -18.20
N ASN A 49 5.66 -4.46 -18.99
CA ASN A 49 6.89 -5.22 -19.07
C ASN A 49 7.93 -4.48 -19.95
N ALA A 50 8.60 -3.50 -19.35
CA ALA A 50 9.66 -2.76 -20.03
C ALA A 50 10.88 -3.65 -20.34
N GLU A 51 11.16 -4.64 -19.49
CA GLU A 51 12.40 -5.43 -19.49
C GLU A 51 12.29 -6.77 -20.22
N ASP A 52 11.19 -7.00 -20.95
CA ASP A 52 10.93 -8.27 -21.67
C ASP A 52 11.01 -9.51 -20.75
N PHE A 53 10.59 -9.33 -19.49
CA PHE A 53 10.43 -10.40 -18.50
C PHE A 53 9.49 -11.48 -19.02
N VAL A 54 9.82 -12.74 -18.77
CA VAL A 54 9.00 -13.89 -19.14
C VAL A 54 8.49 -14.52 -17.86
N PHE A 55 7.16 -14.55 -17.69
CA PHE A 55 6.54 -15.25 -16.56
C PHE A 55 6.84 -16.76 -16.66
N PRO A 56 7.18 -17.42 -15.54
CA PRO A 56 7.25 -18.87 -15.50
C PRO A 56 5.90 -19.51 -15.83
N ASP A 57 5.93 -20.76 -16.31
CA ASP A 57 4.70 -21.54 -16.62
C ASP A 57 3.89 -21.93 -15.38
N VAL A 58 4.48 -21.78 -14.18
CA VAL A 58 3.86 -22.07 -12.89
C VAL A 58 3.65 -20.77 -12.09
N PRO A 59 2.64 -20.72 -11.20
CA PRO A 59 2.48 -19.61 -10.27
C PRO A 59 3.77 -19.33 -9.52
N GLY A 60 4.05 -18.04 -9.30
CA GLY A 60 5.26 -17.59 -8.62
C GLY A 60 4.96 -16.61 -7.50
N THR A 61 5.84 -16.53 -6.50
CA THR A 61 5.79 -15.51 -5.47
C THR A 61 6.62 -14.30 -5.91
N TYR A 62 6.05 -13.11 -5.76
CA TYR A 62 6.65 -11.85 -6.19
C TYR A 62 6.60 -10.81 -5.07
N SER A 63 7.62 -9.97 -4.99
CA SER A 63 7.54 -8.69 -4.27
C SER A 63 7.01 -7.63 -5.22
N LEU A 64 5.93 -6.96 -4.83
CA LEU A 64 5.24 -5.98 -5.66
C LEU A 64 5.18 -4.62 -4.97
N TRP A 65 5.38 -3.57 -5.76
CA TRP A 65 4.93 -2.23 -5.43
C TRP A 65 3.78 -1.86 -6.37
N ILE A 66 2.60 -1.62 -5.83
CA ILE A 66 1.37 -1.42 -6.62
C ILE A 66 0.66 -0.14 -6.25
N GLN A 67 0.00 0.48 -7.22
CA GLN A 67 -0.99 1.54 -7.02
C GLN A 67 -2.40 0.96 -7.16
N ALA A 68 -3.25 1.10 -6.16
CA ALA A 68 -4.51 0.33 -6.05
C ALA A 68 -5.77 1.21 -5.98
N ALA A 69 -6.82 0.84 -6.71
CA ALA A 69 -8.16 1.41 -6.57
C ALA A 69 -9.18 0.28 -6.36
N ASN A 70 -10.33 0.58 -5.75
CA ASN A 70 -11.42 -0.39 -5.65
C ASN A 70 -11.77 -0.95 -7.03
N MET A 71 -12.15 -2.23 -7.06
CA MET A 71 -12.65 -2.84 -8.28
C MET A 71 -13.95 -2.14 -8.71
N MET A 72 -14.09 -1.89 -10.01
CA MET A 72 -15.26 -1.23 -10.61
C MET A 72 -15.62 -1.99 -11.88
N ASP A 73 -16.90 -1.95 -12.29
CA ASP A 73 -17.37 -2.59 -13.54
C ASP A 73 -16.65 -2.06 -14.80
N ALA A 74 -16.08 -0.85 -14.73
CA ALA A 74 -15.30 -0.27 -15.80
C ALA A 74 -13.89 -0.88 -15.97
N VAL A 75 -13.42 -1.67 -15.00
CA VAL A 75 -12.15 -2.39 -15.09
C VAL A 75 -12.33 -3.59 -16.01
N VAL A 76 -11.58 -3.61 -17.11
CA VAL A 76 -11.55 -4.78 -17.99
C VAL A 76 -10.63 -5.83 -17.38
N HIS A 77 -11.20 -6.94 -16.93
CA HIS A 77 -10.47 -8.15 -16.57
C HIS A 77 -10.61 -9.20 -17.69
N TYR A 78 -9.60 -10.05 -17.84
CA TYR A 78 -9.52 -11.07 -18.91
C TYR A 78 -9.56 -12.50 -18.36
N SER A 79 -9.94 -12.66 -17.09
CA SER A 79 -10.10 -13.97 -16.49
C SER A 79 -11.34 -14.68 -17.05
N THR A 80 -11.19 -15.98 -17.31
CA THR A 80 -12.29 -16.87 -17.73
C THR A 80 -12.98 -17.54 -16.56
N SER A 81 -12.40 -17.46 -15.36
CA SER A 81 -12.88 -18.13 -14.15
C SER A 81 -13.33 -17.17 -13.05
N LEU A 82 -12.92 -15.90 -13.12
CA LEU A 82 -13.25 -14.87 -12.14
C LEU A 82 -14.09 -13.76 -12.80
N GLU A 83 -15.15 -13.36 -12.12
CA GLU A 83 -15.99 -12.20 -12.42
C GLU A 83 -15.45 -10.94 -11.70
N THR A 84 -15.91 -9.75 -12.12
CA THR A 84 -15.55 -8.47 -11.50
C THR A 84 -15.68 -8.49 -9.97
N LYS A 85 -16.75 -9.10 -9.44
CA LYS A 85 -17.04 -9.16 -8.00
C LYS A 85 -16.06 -10.02 -7.19
N ASP A 86 -15.32 -10.91 -7.86
CA ASP A 86 -14.36 -11.79 -7.19
C ASP A 86 -13.08 -11.04 -6.82
N TYR A 87 -12.81 -9.91 -7.48
CA TYR A 87 -11.67 -9.04 -7.18
C TYR A 87 -12.03 -8.01 -6.11
N GLN A 88 -11.20 -7.92 -5.07
CA GLN A 88 -11.34 -6.90 -4.03
C GLN A 88 -10.88 -5.53 -4.55
N PHE A 89 -9.88 -5.50 -5.44
CA PHE A 89 -9.36 -4.27 -6.01
C PHE A 89 -8.67 -4.49 -7.36
N ALA A 90 -8.40 -3.39 -8.06
CA ALA A 90 -7.58 -3.36 -9.27
C ALA A 90 -6.40 -2.40 -9.09
N GLY A 91 -5.34 -2.57 -9.87
CA GLY A 91 -4.18 -1.71 -9.73
C GLY A 91 -3.18 -1.79 -10.87
N ASP A 92 -2.19 -0.92 -10.78
CA ASP A 92 -1.00 -0.96 -11.61
C ASP A 92 0.19 -1.44 -10.79
N ILE A 93 0.95 -2.39 -11.32
CA ILE A 93 2.25 -2.78 -10.80
C ILE A 93 3.28 -1.73 -11.25
N LEU A 94 3.89 -1.08 -10.26
CA LEU A 94 4.96 -0.09 -10.44
C LEU A 94 6.33 -0.76 -10.46
N ASP A 95 6.52 -1.79 -9.63
CA ASP A 95 7.73 -2.59 -9.53
C ASP A 95 7.40 -4.05 -9.22
N LEU A 96 8.18 -4.98 -9.77
CA LEU A 96 7.97 -6.43 -9.70
C LEU A 96 9.29 -7.16 -9.61
N ILE A 97 9.43 -7.99 -8.56
CA ILE A 97 10.61 -8.83 -8.35
C ILE A 97 10.15 -10.27 -8.14
N TYR A 98 10.60 -11.19 -8.99
CA TYR A 98 10.37 -12.62 -8.80
C TYR A 98 11.24 -13.17 -7.67
N LEU A 99 10.62 -13.85 -6.71
CA LEU A 99 11.31 -14.39 -5.53
C LEU A 99 11.51 -15.91 -5.60
N GLY A 100 10.73 -16.60 -6.43
CA GLY A 100 10.74 -18.05 -6.51
C GLY A 100 9.33 -18.64 -6.54
N PRO A 101 9.21 -19.97 -6.57
CA PRO A 101 7.93 -20.63 -6.51
C PRO A 101 7.31 -20.57 -5.09
N PRO A 102 5.98 -20.72 -4.94
CA PRO A 102 5.30 -20.58 -3.65
C PRO A 102 5.73 -21.59 -2.57
N GLU A 103 6.25 -22.75 -2.97
CA GLU A 103 6.82 -23.76 -2.06
C GLU A 103 8.11 -23.30 -1.37
N ASP A 104 8.89 -22.44 -2.01
CA ASP A 104 10.18 -21.97 -1.50
C ASP A 104 10.06 -20.65 -0.72
N VAL A 105 9.05 -19.84 -1.06
CA VAL A 105 8.84 -18.50 -0.49
C VAL A 105 7.42 -18.34 0.03
N SER A 106 7.30 -18.33 1.36
CA SER A 106 6.01 -18.10 2.05
C SER A 106 5.42 -16.73 1.67
N PRO A 107 4.21 -16.68 1.07
CA PRO A 107 3.59 -15.42 0.67
C PRO A 107 2.84 -14.74 1.83
N PHE A 108 2.80 -15.34 3.02
CA PHE A 108 2.06 -14.86 4.19
C PHE A 108 2.77 -13.68 4.86
N HIS A 109 2.70 -12.51 4.23
CA HIS A 109 3.26 -11.28 4.77
C HIS A 109 2.23 -10.15 4.72
N ARG A 110 2.08 -9.43 5.84
CA ARG A 110 1.18 -8.27 5.91
C ARG A 110 1.62 -7.22 4.89
N ALA A 111 0.75 -6.93 3.94
CA ALA A 111 0.94 -5.86 2.98
C ALA A 111 1.12 -4.52 3.71
N ILE A 112 2.15 -3.77 3.34
CA ILE A 112 2.39 -2.42 3.82
C ILE A 112 1.67 -1.46 2.86
N ALA A 113 0.89 -0.54 3.40
CA ALA A 113 0.26 0.51 2.59
C ALA A 113 0.85 1.88 2.92
N HIS A 114 1.04 2.68 1.88
CA HIS A 114 1.33 4.11 1.97
C HIS A 114 0.15 4.86 1.38
N ILE A 115 -0.57 5.60 2.23
CA ILE A 115 -1.81 6.28 1.85
C ILE A 115 -1.71 7.76 2.18
N CYS A 116 -2.15 8.61 1.26
CA CYS A 116 -2.22 10.04 1.43
C CYS A 116 -3.60 10.51 0.99
N GLY A 117 -4.26 11.31 1.82
CA GLY A 117 -5.58 11.81 1.47
C GLY A 117 -6.22 12.71 2.52
N PRO A 118 -7.43 13.21 2.22
CA PRO A 118 -8.25 13.89 3.21
C PRO A 118 -8.71 12.90 4.29
N VAL A 119 -8.71 13.37 5.54
CA VAL A 119 -9.17 12.60 6.70
C VAL A 119 -10.66 12.83 6.93
N SER A 120 -11.39 11.74 7.14
CA SER A 120 -12.81 11.73 7.51
C SER A 120 -13.06 10.90 8.76
N LYS A 121 -14.21 11.15 9.41
CA LYS A 121 -14.68 10.40 10.60
C LYS A 121 -13.60 10.15 11.68
N PRO A 122 -12.86 11.17 12.15
CA PRO A 122 -11.92 10.98 13.23
C PRO A 122 -12.66 10.61 14.53
N ASN A 123 -12.12 9.64 15.25
CA ASN A 123 -12.61 9.19 16.54
C ASN A 123 -11.42 9.13 17.50
N GLU A 124 -11.32 10.13 18.39
CA GLU A 124 -10.22 10.23 19.35
C GLU A 124 -10.28 9.15 20.45
N HIS A 125 -11.49 8.68 20.79
CA HIS A 125 -11.69 7.67 21.81
C HIS A 125 -11.14 6.31 21.35
N ASP A 126 -11.54 5.87 20.15
CA ASP A 126 -11.11 4.58 19.61
C ASP A 126 -9.72 4.68 18.96
N GLY A 127 -9.29 5.89 18.58
CA GLY A 127 -8.05 6.11 17.87
C GLY A 127 -8.14 5.69 16.41
N THR A 128 -9.27 5.98 15.78
CA THR A 128 -9.54 5.59 14.40
C THR A 128 -9.90 6.78 13.55
N PHE A 129 -9.66 6.69 12.25
CA PHE A 129 -10.12 7.66 11.25
C PHE A 129 -10.16 7.00 9.88
N GLU A 130 -10.79 7.65 8.91
CA GLU A 130 -10.87 7.16 7.54
C GLU A 130 -10.07 8.06 6.58
N ILE A 131 -9.50 7.46 5.54
CA ILE A 131 -8.90 8.16 4.40
C ILE A 131 -9.49 7.57 3.12
N LYS A 132 -10.03 8.45 2.28
CA LYS A 132 -10.41 8.12 0.90
C LYS A 132 -9.34 8.66 -0.05
N ALA A 133 -8.64 7.77 -0.75
CA ALA A 133 -7.71 8.16 -1.79
C ALA A 133 -8.40 8.08 -3.15
N GLU A 134 -8.35 9.18 -3.90
CA GLU A 134 -8.79 9.25 -5.29
C GLU A 134 -7.54 9.32 -6.18
N GLN A 135 -7.42 8.40 -7.12
CA GLN A 135 -6.24 8.28 -7.97
C GLN A 135 -6.55 7.63 -9.31
N TYR A 136 -5.74 7.96 -10.31
CA TYR A 136 -5.80 7.29 -11.60
C TYR A 136 -5.06 5.96 -11.53
N ILE A 137 -5.63 4.89 -12.07
CA ILE A 137 -4.91 3.66 -12.40
C ILE A 137 -5.13 3.38 -13.88
N SER A 138 -4.13 2.83 -14.57
CA SER A 138 -4.15 2.62 -16.01
C SER A 138 -5.18 1.57 -16.46
N ALA A 139 -5.66 0.76 -15.52
CA ALA A 139 -6.80 -0.14 -15.73
C ALA A 139 -8.14 0.60 -15.79
N LEU A 140 -8.22 1.81 -15.22
CA LEU A 140 -9.41 2.67 -15.25
C LEU A 140 -9.22 3.83 -16.24
N LYS A 141 -10.28 4.20 -16.96
CA LYS A 141 -10.29 5.42 -17.78
C LYS A 141 -10.72 6.67 -16.99
N VAL A 142 -11.18 6.47 -15.76
CA VAL A 142 -11.66 7.48 -14.84
C VAL A 142 -10.89 7.39 -13.52
N PRO A 143 -10.85 8.45 -12.69
CA PRO A 143 -10.26 8.35 -11.36
C PRO A 143 -10.96 7.26 -10.54
N GLY A 144 -10.18 6.29 -10.07
CA GLY A 144 -10.63 5.29 -9.12
C GLY A 144 -10.58 5.83 -7.69
N THR A 145 -11.24 5.12 -6.79
CA THR A 145 -11.19 5.46 -5.36
C THR A 145 -10.89 4.22 -4.53
N ILE A 146 -10.20 4.40 -3.42
CA ILE A 146 -9.97 3.34 -2.43
C ILE A 146 -10.05 3.94 -1.04
N GLN A 147 -10.60 3.18 -0.10
CA GLN A 147 -10.91 3.66 1.25
C GLN A 147 -10.19 2.83 2.30
N PHE A 148 -9.63 3.53 3.29
CA PHE A 148 -8.95 2.93 4.42
C PHE A 148 -9.58 3.39 5.73
N LYS A 149 -9.77 2.44 6.64
CA LYS A 149 -10.01 2.71 8.06
C LYS A 149 -8.69 2.53 8.78
N VAL A 150 -8.12 3.63 9.24
CA VAL A 150 -6.84 3.63 9.95
C VAL A 150 -7.10 3.43 11.43
N VAL A 151 -6.38 2.48 12.02
CA VAL A 151 -6.43 2.14 13.45
C VAL A 151 -5.07 2.45 14.06
N ILE A 152 -5.06 3.32 15.07
CA ILE A 152 -3.86 3.63 15.83
C ILE A 152 -3.68 2.56 16.91
N PRO A 153 -2.58 1.78 16.88
CA PRO A 153 -2.39 0.68 17.81
C PRO A 153 -2.18 1.17 19.24
N ASN A 154 -2.59 0.35 20.21
CA ASN A 154 -2.42 0.61 21.63
C ASN A 154 -0.99 0.26 22.09
N ILE A 155 -0.02 1.08 21.69
CA ILE A 155 1.40 0.93 22.07
C ILE A 155 1.82 1.99 23.09
N PRO A 156 2.88 1.76 23.89
CA PRO A 156 3.33 2.71 24.92
C PRO A 156 3.53 4.15 24.42
N ARG A 157 3.98 4.31 23.16
CA ARG A 157 4.13 5.60 22.48
C ARG A 157 2.84 6.45 22.49
N TYR A 158 1.67 5.82 22.43
CA TYR A 158 0.36 6.49 22.33
C TYR A 158 -0.49 6.32 23.60
N SER A 159 0.11 5.86 24.70
CA SER A 159 -0.59 5.60 25.97
C SER A 159 -1.31 6.83 26.55
N LYS A 160 -0.77 8.04 26.34
CA LYS A 160 -1.37 9.28 26.83
C LYS A 160 -2.38 9.89 25.85
N ARG A 161 -2.06 9.86 24.55
CA ARG A 161 -2.88 10.46 23.49
C ARG A 161 -2.52 9.82 22.15
N LYS A 162 -3.54 9.39 21.42
CA LYS A 162 -3.40 8.89 20.05
C LYS A 162 -3.34 10.06 19.05
N PRO A 163 -2.44 10.02 18.06
CA PRO A 163 -2.31 11.10 17.06
C PRO A 163 -3.40 11.03 15.99
N VAL A 164 -4.65 11.25 16.37
CA VAL A 164 -5.79 11.28 15.44
C VAL A 164 -5.81 12.64 14.70
N PRO A 165 -5.75 12.66 13.36
CA PRO A 165 -5.83 13.92 12.61
C PRO A 165 -7.22 14.55 12.69
N ALA A 166 -7.28 15.87 12.57
CA ALA A 166 -8.54 16.59 12.50
C ALA A 166 -9.31 16.25 11.20
N ALA A 167 -10.64 16.29 11.25
CA ALA A 167 -11.47 16.12 10.07
C ALA A 167 -11.10 17.16 8.98
N ASN A 168 -11.11 16.73 7.73
CA ASN A 168 -10.72 17.53 6.55
C ASN A 168 -9.24 17.97 6.52
N SER A 169 -8.42 17.58 7.50
CA SER A 169 -6.96 17.69 7.36
C SER A 169 -6.44 16.69 6.33
N ARG A 170 -5.20 16.87 5.89
CA ARG A 170 -4.51 15.90 5.03
C ARG A 170 -3.47 15.17 5.85
N ALA A 171 -3.40 13.85 5.67
CA ALA A 171 -2.40 13.02 6.30
C ALA A 171 -1.77 12.07 5.29
N LEU A 172 -0.47 11.81 5.46
CA LEU A 172 0.24 10.70 4.87
C LEU A 172 0.44 9.65 5.96
N ILE A 173 -0.06 8.46 5.72
CA ILE A 173 -0.03 7.32 6.65
C ILE A 173 0.76 6.19 6.02
N THR A 174 1.61 5.56 6.82
CA THR A 174 2.17 4.25 6.51
C THR A 174 1.72 3.26 7.57
N GLY A 175 1.36 2.05 7.16
CA GLY A 175 0.92 1.01 8.06
C GLY A 175 0.81 -0.35 7.39
N ARG A 176 0.28 -1.32 8.12
CA ARG A 176 0.06 -2.68 7.63
C ARG A 176 -1.43 -2.95 7.47
N ILE A 177 -1.82 -3.54 6.34
CA ILE A 177 -3.20 -3.97 6.13
C ILE A 177 -3.43 -5.21 7.00
N THR A 178 -4.41 -5.13 7.88
CA THR A 178 -4.73 -6.19 8.84
C THR A 178 -6.01 -6.93 8.50
N ASP A 179 -6.94 -6.26 7.82
CA ASP A 179 -8.26 -6.80 7.51
C ASP A 179 -8.89 -6.04 6.33
N VAL A 180 -10.00 -6.56 5.80
CA VAL A 180 -10.82 -5.92 4.76
C VAL A 180 -12.28 -6.00 5.16
N GLU A 181 -12.87 -4.83 5.41
CA GLU A 181 -14.30 -4.69 5.69
C GLU A 181 -15.06 -4.58 4.36
N CYS A 182 -15.97 -5.53 4.11
CA CYS A 182 -16.79 -5.60 2.89
C CYS A 182 -18.22 -5.10 3.13
N VAL A 183 -18.84 -4.56 2.08
CA VAL A 183 -20.30 -4.44 1.99
C VAL A 183 -20.83 -5.83 1.68
N LEU A 184 -21.80 -6.29 2.47
CA LEU A 184 -22.45 -7.57 2.26
C LEU A 184 -23.78 -7.39 1.51
N ASP A 185 -24.17 -8.40 0.74
CA ASP A 185 -25.51 -8.48 0.15
C ASP A 185 -26.56 -8.99 1.16
N ALA A 186 -27.79 -9.22 0.68
CA ALA A 186 -28.88 -9.73 1.50
C ALA A 186 -28.65 -11.17 2.02
N GLU A 187 -27.72 -11.91 1.43
CA GLU A 187 -27.32 -13.27 1.80
C GLU A 187 -26.01 -13.28 2.62
N GLU A 188 -25.58 -12.11 3.13
CA GLU A 188 -24.33 -11.91 3.87
C GLU A 188 -23.05 -12.24 3.06
N LYS A 189 -23.13 -12.26 1.73
CA LYS A 189 -21.96 -12.48 0.86
C LYS A 189 -21.24 -11.17 0.56
N PRO A 190 -19.90 -11.16 0.47
CA PRO A 190 -19.15 -9.96 0.10
C PRO A 190 -19.54 -9.47 -1.30
N LEU A 191 -20.11 -8.28 -1.38
CA LEU A 191 -20.49 -7.63 -2.63
C LEU A 191 -19.37 -6.71 -3.15
N SER A 192 -18.76 -5.94 -2.26
CA SER A 192 -17.68 -5.02 -2.60
C SER A 192 -16.84 -4.66 -1.38
N VAL A 193 -15.61 -4.19 -1.59
CA VAL A 193 -14.79 -3.68 -0.48
C VAL A 193 -15.31 -2.31 -0.06
N LYS A 194 -15.65 -2.20 1.23
CA LYS A 194 -16.02 -0.91 1.84
C LYS A 194 -14.77 -0.16 2.28
N HIS A 195 -13.86 -0.82 2.97
CA HIS A 195 -12.60 -0.26 3.46
C HIS A 195 -11.56 -1.33 3.80
N PHE A 196 -10.29 -1.03 3.49
CA PHE A 196 -9.15 -1.77 4.02
C PHE A 196 -8.84 -1.28 5.44
N VAL A 197 -8.63 -2.18 6.37
CA VAL A 197 -8.26 -1.85 7.75
C VAL A 197 -6.73 -1.76 7.84
N LEU A 198 -6.23 -0.59 8.22
CA LEU A 198 -4.80 -0.29 8.27
C LEU A 198 -4.37 -0.04 9.71
N GLU A 199 -3.53 -0.91 10.26
CA GLU A 199 -2.83 -0.65 11.52
C GLU A 199 -1.68 0.33 11.26
N MET A 200 -1.73 1.49 11.90
CA MET A 200 -0.82 2.61 11.64
C MET A 200 0.57 2.41 12.26
N ASP A 201 1.61 2.53 11.44
CA ASP A 201 3.01 2.60 11.87
C ASP A 201 3.47 4.06 12.03
N SER A 202 3.13 4.91 11.06
CA SER A 202 3.53 6.33 11.04
C SER A 202 2.46 7.22 10.42
N VAL A 203 2.44 8.47 10.89
CA VAL A 203 1.55 9.53 10.39
C VAL A 203 2.33 10.82 10.23
N VAL A 204 2.16 11.47 9.08
CA VAL A 204 2.66 12.80 8.78
C VAL A 204 1.48 13.71 8.46
N PHE A 205 1.32 14.78 9.24
CA PHE A 205 0.27 15.78 9.04
C PHE A 205 0.71 16.78 7.97
N LEU A 206 -0.07 16.92 6.91
CA LEU A 206 0.26 17.77 5.75
C LEU A 206 -0.41 19.16 5.82
N GLY A 207 -0.85 19.57 7.02
CA GLY A 207 -1.57 20.82 7.26
C GLY A 207 -3.05 20.77 6.87
N SER A 208 -3.81 21.73 7.40
CA SER A 208 -5.22 21.95 7.06
C SER A 208 -5.32 22.96 5.91
N GLY A 209 -5.99 22.58 4.82
CA GLY A 209 -6.20 23.44 3.64
C GLY A 209 -7.06 24.69 3.89
N LYS A 210 -7.44 24.99 5.13
CA LYS A 210 -8.13 26.22 5.52
C LYS A 210 -7.20 27.06 6.39
N GLY A 211 -6.59 28.09 5.80
CA GLY A 211 -6.07 29.24 6.53
C GLY A 211 -4.57 29.26 6.90
N ALA A 212 -3.79 28.22 6.58
CA ALA A 212 -2.34 28.36 6.65
C ALA A 212 -1.87 29.14 5.41
N GLY A 213 -1.74 30.46 5.54
CA GLY A 213 -0.81 31.21 4.68
C GLY A 213 0.56 30.53 4.70
N PRO A 214 1.46 30.81 3.73
CA PRO A 214 2.78 30.22 3.73
C PRO A 214 3.39 30.38 5.11
N VAL A 215 3.57 29.27 5.82
CA VAL A 215 4.33 29.26 7.07
C VAL A 215 5.71 29.68 6.62
N GLU A 216 6.12 30.90 6.95
CA GLU A 216 7.49 31.33 6.76
C GLU A 216 8.35 30.25 7.40
N THR A 217 9.08 29.51 6.56
CA THR A 217 10.05 28.54 7.04
C THR A 217 10.95 29.34 7.98
N PRO A 218 10.98 29.05 9.30
CA PRO A 218 11.87 29.78 10.17
C PRO A 218 13.26 29.61 9.57
N VAL A 219 13.85 30.72 9.12
CA VAL A 219 15.22 30.73 8.65
C VAL A 219 16.02 30.21 9.84
N MET A 220 16.45 28.95 9.75
CA MET A 220 17.40 28.39 10.69
C MET A 220 18.65 29.24 10.50
N LYS A 221 18.78 30.28 11.33
CA LYS A 221 20.08 30.92 11.53
C LYS A 221 20.97 29.79 12.01
N PRO A 222 22.04 29.41 11.26
CA PRO A 222 22.95 28.39 11.73
C PRO A 222 23.42 28.81 13.12
N VAL A 223 23.06 28.03 14.13
CA VAL A 223 23.64 28.16 15.45
C VAL A 223 25.04 27.60 15.31
N PHE A 224 25.96 28.46 14.87
CA PHE A 224 27.37 28.22 15.07
C PHE A 224 27.58 28.21 16.58
N LYS A 225 27.62 27.00 17.16
CA LYS A 225 28.20 26.82 18.49
C LYS A 225 29.64 27.30 18.38
N THR A 226 29.91 28.41 19.04
CA THR A 226 31.26 28.93 19.24
C THR A 226 32.13 27.84 19.84
N GLU A 227 33.38 27.87 19.38
CA GLU A 227 34.40 26.83 19.40
C GLU A 227 34.71 26.26 20.79
N GLY A 228 34.97 24.96 20.84
CA GLY A 228 35.51 24.29 22.04
C GLY A 228 35.41 22.77 22.05
N GLY A 229 34.56 22.17 21.22
CA GLY A 229 34.42 20.71 21.13
C GLY A 229 35.34 20.11 20.08
N THR A 230 36.25 19.22 20.49
CA THR A 230 37.07 18.40 19.61
C THR A 230 36.14 17.66 18.62
N PRO A 231 36.42 17.67 17.30
CA PRO A 231 35.55 17.00 16.34
C PRO A 231 35.52 15.50 16.63
N SER A 232 34.39 15.00 17.12
CA SER A 232 34.18 13.56 17.20
C SER A 232 34.04 13.04 15.77
N ARG A 233 35.06 12.31 15.30
CA ARG A 233 34.95 11.56 14.04
C ARG A 233 33.79 10.59 14.18
N LEU A 234 32.82 10.69 13.28
CA LEU A 234 31.77 9.69 13.08
C LEU A 234 32.45 8.32 12.90
N LYS A 235 32.32 7.45 13.91
CA LYS A 235 32.79 6.07 13.84
C LYS A 235 31.71 5.24 13.15
N PHE A 236 31.89 4.96 11.87
CA PHE A 236 31.11 3.96 11.19
C PHE A 236 31.68 2.58 11.55
N ASN A 237 30.95 1.79 12.35
CA ASN A 237 31.28 0.39 12.60
C ASN A 237 30.82 -0.45 11.41
N PHE A 238 31.60 -0.48 10.34
CA PHE A 238 31.50 -1.53 9.33
C PHE A 238 32.41 -2.68 9.76
N THR A 239 31.96 -3.47 10.73
CA THR A 239 32.64 -4.73 11.04
C THR A 239 32.31 -5.72 9.93
N LYS A 240 33.25 -5.90 9.00
CA LYS A 240 33.24 -7.03 8.07
C LYS A 240 33.27 -8.33 8.89
N GLN A 241 32.13 -8.99 9.05
CA GLN A 241 32.11 -10.42 9.33
C GLN A 241 32.31 -11.15 8.01
N LEU A 242 33.58 -11.40 7.70
CA LEU A 242 34.02 -12.35 6.70
C LEU A 242 34.98 -13.30 7.40
N GLN A 243 34.85 -14.60 7.08
CA GLN A 243 35.53 -15.78 7.65
C GLN A 243 34.75 -16.40 8.83
N THR A 244 34.41 -17.69 8.87
CA THR A 244 34.94 -18.87 8.18
C THR A 244 33.90 -20.01 8.31
N LEU A 245 33.56 -20.69 7.23
CA LEU A 245 33.04 -22.06 7.29
C LEU A 245 34.01 -22.90 6.45
N MET A 246 34.86 -23.64 7.16
CA MET A 246 35.49 -24.86 6.66
C MET A 246 34.48 -26.00 6.79
#